data_AF-A0A847EIU2-F1
#
_entry.id   AF-A0A847EIU2-F1
#
_cell.length_a   1.000
_cell.length_b   1.000
_cell.length_c   1.000
_cell.angle_alpha   90.00
_cell.angle_beta   90.00
_cell.angle_gamma   90.00
#
_symmetry.space_group_name_H-M   'P 1'
#
loop_
_entity.id
_entity.type
_entity.pdbx_description
1 polymer ?
#
loop_
_entity_poly.entity_id
_entity_poly.type
_entity_poly.pdbx_seq_one_letter_code
_entity_poly.pdbx_strand_id
1 'polypeptide(L)'
;MNGKTRQVPVSGRFHENCIILNNLENDRFREWLFMPSQIFLAEDKWWGNGGKRGTPHEGIDICVYRTEGNVTRYLSGETKVPAVFSGKVEKV
;
A
#
# COMPACT_ATOMS: atom_id res chain seq x y z
N MET A 1 5.52 -33.97 11.87
CA MET A 1 6.17 -32.87 11.13
C MET A 1 5.81 -31.58 11.85
N ASN A 2 6.76 -30.96 12.57
CA ASN A 2 6.51 -29.69 13.28
C ASN A 2 6.60 -28.53 12.29
N GLY A 3 5.49 -28.18 11.65
CA GLY A 3 5.38 -26.96 10.86
C GLY A 3 5.31 -25.76 11.78
N LYS A 4 6.46 -25.22 12.21
CA LYS A 4 6.48 -23.87 12.78
C LYS A 4 6.05 -22.91 11.67
N THR A 5 4.82 -22.40 11.75
CA THR A 5 4.35 -21.31 10.90
C THR A 5 5.35 -20.17 11.04
N ARG A 6 6.06 -19.85 9.96
CA ARG A 6 7.05 -18.78 9.94
C ARG A 6 6.24 -17.48 10.05
N GLN A 7 6.14 -16.92 11.24
CA GLN A 7 5.55 -15.58 11.41
C GLN A 7 6.40 -14.61 10.61
N VAL A 8 5.78 -13.96 9.63
CA VAL A 8 6.39 -12.83 8.93
C VAL A 8 6.37 -11.66 9.92
N PRO A 9 7.51 -11.04 10.25
CA PRO A 9 7.51 -9.84 11.06
C PRO A 9 6.72 -8.76 10.32
N VAL A 10 5.64 -8.28 10.91
CA VAL A 10 4.84 -7.16 10.40
C VAL A 10 5.04 -5.98 11.32
N SER A 11 5.38 -4.82 10.76
CA SER A 11 5.30 -3.57 11.52
C SER A 11 3.89 -3.02 11.40
N GLY A 12 3.26 -2.73 12.54
CA GLY A 12 2.05 -1.92 12.58
C GLY A 12 2.28 -0.48 12.10
N ARG A 13 3.55 -0.07 11.87
CA ARG A 13 3.94 1.32 11.59
C ARG A 13 4.16 1.67 10.12
N PHE A 14 3.81 0.76 9.20
CA PHE A 14 4.09 0.98 7.77
C PHE A 14 3.42 2.26 7.25
N HIS A 15 2.16 2.51 7.65
CA HIS A 15 1.42 3.66 7.15
C HIS A 15 1.98 4.99 7.68
N GLU A 16 2.36 5.07 8.96
CA GLU A 16 2.99 6.27 9.52
C GLU A 16 4.34 6.53 8.86
N ASN A 17 5.12 5.48 8.61
CA ASN A 17 6.40 5.63 7.91
C ASN A 17 6.21 6.12 6.48
N CYS A 18 5.17 5.66 5.77
CA CYS A 18 4.82 6.18 4.44
C CYS A 18 4.49 7.67 4.50
N ILE A 19 3.72 8.10 5.50
CA ILE A 19 3.32 9.50 5.69
C ILE A 19 4.56 10.38 5.96
N ILE A 20 5.40 9.97 6.91
CA ILE A 20 6.58 10.75 7.34
C ILE A 20 7.63 10.83 6.23
N LEU A 21 8.00 9.70 5.62
CA LEU A 21 9.07 9.67 4.60
C LEU A 21 8.74 10.47 3.34
N ASN A 22 7.45 10.59 3.04
CA ASN A 22 6.94 11.32 1.88
C ASN A 22 6.37 12.69 2.26
N ASN A 23 6.53 13.12 3.52
CA ASN A 23 6.11 14.42 4.00
C ASN A 23 4.62 14.72 3.76
N LEU A 24 3.76 13.69 3.83
CA LEU A 24 2.34 13.84 3.55
C LEU A 24 1.62 14.64 4.66
N GLU A 25 2.24 14.79 5.83
CA GLU A 25 1.76 15.66 6.92
C GLU A 25 1.70 17.13 6.47
N ASN A 26 2.66 17.59 5.68
CA ASN A 26 2.65 18.95 5.12
C ASN A 26 1.48 19.15 4.13
N ASP A 27 1.05 18.09 3.47
CA ASP A 27 -0.14 18.07 2.63
C ASP A 27 -1.44 17.90 3.45
N ARG A 28 -1.34 17.83 4.79
CA ARG A 28 -2.45 17.57 5.71
C ARG A 28 -3.16 16.27 5.37
N PHE A 29 -2.39 15.19 5.22
CA PHE A 29 -2.91 13.84 5.04
C PHE A 29 -4.03 13.53 6.05
N ARG A 30 -5.14 13.00 5.55
CA ARG A 30 -6.27 12.57 6.37
C ARG A 30 -6.46 11.06 6.32
N GLU A 31 -6.51 10.49 5.12
CA GLU A 31 -6.81 9.08 4.93
C GLU A 31 -6.36 8.58 3.55
N TRP A 32 -6.14 7.27 3.46
CA TRP A 32 -5.96 6.57 2.20
C TRP A 32 -7.30 6.35 1.52
N LEU A 33 -7.33 6.44 0.20
CA LEU A 33 -8.50 6.12 -0.61
C LEU A 33 -8.23 4.87 -1.45
N PHE A 34 -9.15 3.91 -1.39
CA PHE A 34 -9.07 2.65 -2.12
C PHE A 34 -10.29 2.48 -3.01
N MET A 35 -10.06 2.11 -4.27
CA MET A 35 -11.10 1.59 -5.14
C MET A 35 -11.35 0.11 -4.85
N PRO A 36 -12.56 -0.42 -5.10
CA PRO A 36 -12.86 -1.84 -4.86
C PRO A 36 -11.92 -2.83 -5.57
N SER A 37 -11.33 -2.43 -6.69
CA SER A 37 -10.38 -3.24 -7.47
C SER A 37 -8.94 -3.23 -6.94
N GLN A 38 -8.66 -2.42 -5.90
CA GLN A 38 -7.33 -2.24 -5.28
C GLN A 38 -7.16 -3.02 -3.96
N ILE A 39 -8.24 -3.57 -3.40
CA ILE A 39 -8.19 -4.27 -2.11
C ILE A 39 -7.85 -5.76 -2.26
N PHE A 40 -7.56 -6.42 -1.15
CA PHE A 40 -7.31 -7.85 -1.08
C PHE A 40 -8.53 -8.64 -1.57
N LEU A 41 -8.28 -9.72 -2.30
CA LEU A 41 -9.26 -10.57 -2.98
C LEU A 41 -10.12 -9.88 -4.05
N ALA A 42 -9.80 -8.63 -4.42
CA ALA A 42 -10.45 -8.00 -5.55
C ALA A 42 -10.22 -8.84 -6.82
N GLU A 43 -11.31 -9.13 -7.55
CA GLU A 43 -11.24 -9.86 -8.83
C GLU A 43 -11.06 -8.93 -10.02
N ASP A 44 -11.38 -7.65 -9.86
CA ASP A 44 -11.28 -6.65 -10.90
C ASP A 44 -9.89 -6.00 -10.92
N LYS A 45 -9.41 -5.68 -12.11
CA LYS A 45 -8.23 -4.86 -12.33
C LYS A 45 -8.62 -3.39 -12.26
N TRP A 46 -7.82 -2.61 -11.56
CA TRP A 46 -7.92 -1.15 -11.60
C TRP A 46 -7.00 -0.53 -12.66
N TRP A 47 -6.07 -1.30 -13.22
CA TRP A 47 -5.13 -0.86 -14.24
C TRP A 47 -5.47 -1.42 -15.63
N GLY A 48 -4.78 -0.89 -16.64
CA GLY A 48 -4.92 -1.33 -18.03
C GLY A 48 -6.28 -0.99 -18.61
N ASN A 49 -6.93 -1.96 -19.26
CA ASN A 49 -8.23 -1.77 -19.88
C ASN A 49 -9.42 -1.92 -18.91
N GLY A 50 -9.18 -2.24 -17.64
CA GLY A 50 -10.25 -2.65 -16.72
C GLY A 50 -10.84 -4.01 -17.13
N GLY A 51 -10.86 -4.96 -16.21
CA GLY A 51 -11.32 -6.32 -16.50
C GLY A 51 -10.99 -7.28 -15.37
N LYS A 52 -11.23 -8.57 -15.57
CA LYS A 52 -10.98 -9.57 -14.53
C LYS A 52 -9.51 -9.96 -14.44
N ARG A 53 -9.06 -10.25 -13.22
CA ARG A 53 -7.78 -10.88 -12.93
C ARG A 53 -7.90 -12.39 -13.16
N GLY A 54 -6.77 -13.04 -13.47
CA GLY A 54 -6.74 -14.51 -13.55
C GLY A 54 -6.84 -15.17 -12.18
N THR A 55 -6.43 -14.45 -11.14
CA THR A 55 -6.54 -14.82 -9.72
C THR A 55 -6.91 -13.58 -8.89
N PRO A 56 -7.61 -13.74 -7.75
CA PRO A 56 -7.91 -12.62 -6.86
C PRO A 56 -6.64 -11.87 -6.41
N HIS A 57 -6.78 -10.58 -6.15
CA HIS A 57 -5.66 -9.75 -5.72
C HIS A 57 -5.08 -10.20 -4.39
N GLU A 58 -3.78 -10.51 -4.34
CA GLU A 58 -3.11 -10.99 -3.12
C GLU A 58 -2.55 -9.86 -2.23
N GLY A 59 -2.78 -8.60 -2.60
CA GLY A 59 -2.24 -7.44 -1.91
C GLY A 59 -3.22 -6.28 -1.78
N ILE A 60 -2.67 -5.10 -1.51
CA ILE A 60 -3.38 -3.83 -1.51
C ILE A 60 -2.58 -2.82 -2.33
N ASP A 61 -3.27 -2.07 -3.19
CA ASP A 61 -2.66 -1.01 -3.98
C ASP A 61 -2.94 0.34 -3.33
N ILE A 62 -1.88 1.03 -2.88
CA ILE A 62 -1.96 2.36 -2.28
C ILE A 62 -1.49 3.37 -3.34
N CYS A 63 -2.40 4.19 -3.86
CA CYS A 63 -2.07 5.18 -4.90
C CYS A 63 -2.60 6.58 -4.61
N VAL A 64 -3.63 6.69 -3.75
CA VAL A 64 -4.41 7.92 -3.58
C VAL A 64 -4.64 8.18 -2.10
N TYR A 65 -4.57 9.45 -1.72
CA TYR A 65 -4.94 9.90 -0.39
C TYR A 65 -5.79 11.16 -0.45
N ARG A 66 -6.53 11.41 0.63
CA ARG A 66 -7.32 12.61 0.83
C ARG A 66 -6.67 13.48 1.88
N THR A 67 -6.70 14.80 1.67
CA THR A 67 -6.26 15.77 2.67
C THR A 67 -7.42 16.24 3.54
N GLU A 68 -7.12 16.93 4.64
CA GLU A 68 -8.12 17.59 5.50
C GLU A 68 -9.06 18.53 4.71
N GLY A 69 -8.57 19.17 3.64
CA GLY A 69 -9.35 20.03 2.76
C GLY A 69 -10.26 19.29 1.77
N ASN A 70 -10.44 17.96 1.91
CA ASN A 70 -11.12 17.07 0.95
C ASN A 70 -10.48 17.08 -0.45
N VAL A 71 -9.20 17.44 -0.56
CA VAL A 71 -8.46 17.37 -1.82
C VAL A 71 -7.92 15.96 -1.99
N THR A 72 -8.23 15.35 -3.13
CA THR A 72 -7.67 14.05 -3.53
C THR A 72 -6.31 14.26 -4.20
N ARG A 73 -5.29 13.53 -3.74
CA ARG A 73 -3.93 13.57 -4.27
C ARG A 73 -3.47 12.16 -4.64
N TYR A 74 -2.63 12.07 -5.67
CA TYR A 74 -2.00 10.84 -6.13
C TYR A 74 -0.55 10.78 -5.64
N LEU A 75 -0.12 9.59 -5.24
CA LEU A 75 1.30 9.30 -5.03
C LEU A 75 2.02 9.39 -6.38
N SER A 76 3.21 9.99 -6.39
CA SER A 76 4.04 10.12 -7.60
C SER A 76 5.07 8.99 -7.70
N GLY A 77 5.75 8.88 -8.84
CA GLY A 77 6.87 7.94 -9.01
C GLY A 77 8.07 8.21 -8.10
N GLU A 78 8.13 9.40 -7.48
CA GLU A 78 9.16 9.78 -6.50
C GLU A 78 8.83 9.34 -5.07
N THR A 79 7.67 8.69 -4.87
CA THR A 79 7.22 8.23 -3.55
C THR A 79 8.17 7.16 -3.01
N LYS A 80 8.71 7.40 -1.82
CA LYS A 80 9.55 6.46 -1.09
C LYS A 80 8.69 5.38 -0.44
N VAL A 81 9.10 4.12 -0.59
CA VAL A 81 8.44 2.96 0.03
C VAL A 81 9.24 2.53 1.27
N PRO A 82 8.70 2.65 2.50
CA PRO A 82 9.38 2.18 3.70
C PRO A 82 9.48 0.66 3.73
N ALA A 83 10.56 0.15 4.32
CA ALA A 83 10.62 -1.25 4.70
C ALA A 83 9.54 -1.56 5.76
N VAL A 84 8.80 -2.65 5.55
CA VAL A 84 7.74 -3.11 6.47
C VAL A 84 8.32 -3.66 7.78
N PHE A 85 9.55 -4.17 7.77
CA PHE A 85 10.21 -4.71 8.95
C PHE A 85 11.73 -4.65 8.81
N SER A 86 12.44 -4.72 9.93
CA SER A 86 13.90 -4.84 9.93
C SER A 86 14.31 -6.21 9.39
N GLY A 87 15.19 -6.22 8.40
CA GLY A 87 15.68 -7.44 7.79
C GLY A 87 16.84 -7.17 6.85
N LYS A 88 17.23 -8.21 6.10
CA LYS A 88 18.22 -8.12 5.04
C LYS A 88 17.52 -8.22 3.70
N VAL A 89 17.94 -7.38 2.75
CA VAL A 89 17.52 -7.50 1.36
C VAL A 89 18.21 -8.71 0.75
N GLU A 90 17.43 -9.70 0.34
CA GLU A 90 17.95 -10.93 -0.27
C GLU A 90 18.07 -10.84 -1.81
N LYS A 91 17.26 -9.99 -2.45
CA LYS A 91 17.25 -9.78 -3.89
C LYS A 91 16.80 -8.36 -4.23
N VAL A 92 17.43 -7.76 -5.26
CA VAL A 92 17.04 -6.50 -5.91
C VAL A 92 16.77 -6.79 -7.38
#